data_AF-A0A260Z173-F1
#
_entry.id   AF-A0A260Z173-F1
#
_cell.length_a   1.000
_cell.length_b   1.000
_cell.length_c   1.000
_cell.angle_alpha   90.00
_cell.angle_beta   90.00
_cell.angle_gamma   90.00
#
_symmetry.space_group_name_H-M   'P 1'
#
loop_
_entity.id
_entity.type
_entity.pdbx_description
1 polymer ?
#
loop_
_entity_poly.entity_id
_entity_poly.type
_entity_poly.pdbx_seq_one_letter_code
_entity_poly.pdbx_strand_id
1 'polypeptide(L)'
;MSEKEKETKPHHPLRSLTILLIWIFALYVAVTIIRSSETAKTTPSRPSEFQFVKHNGVCKSLECILLAHQLHNWRDVSVDPCQNFYKAVCGKYTEDTLVEGSRLDKKTGIVVQLLKEFLETPSTPTSKSERAMKTFYKICQRAKTLNDTEYEQQRRKAWSELLLKISPIPMFNNNWNESDFDLNGL
;
A
#
# COMPACT_ATOMS: atom_id res chain seq x y z
N MET A 1 90.59 -41.58 -39.51
CA MET A 1 89.83 -42.70 -38.91
C MET A 1 88.40 -42.22 -38.69
N SER A 2 87.44 -42.95 -39.26
CA SER A 2 85.96 -42.84 -39.17
C SER A 2 85.32 -41.46 -39.39
N GLU A 3 84.67 -41.20 -40.52
CA GLU A 3 83.38 -41.75 -41.02
C GLU A 3 82.15 -41.07 -40.38
N LYS A 4 81.30 -40.56 -41.28
CA LYS A 4 80.05 -39.83 -41.04
C LYS A 4 78.98 -40.76 -40.44
N GLU A 5 78.06 -40.19 -39.67
CA GLU A 5 76.64 -40.43 -39.95
C GLU A 5 75.77 -39.21 -39.60
N LYS A 6 74.78 -38.96 -40.46
CA LYS A 6 73.89 -37.80 -40.51
C LYS A 6 72.69 -38.02 -39.58
N GLU A 7 72.26 -36.98 -38.87
CA GLU A 7 70.84 -36.87 -38.50
C GLU A 7 70.30 -35.53 -39.00
N THR A 8 69.52 -35.60 -40.09
CA THR A 8 68.79 -34.46 -40.65
C THR A 8 67.51 -34.29 -39.83
N LYS A 9 67.32 -33.17 -39.12
CA LYS A 9 66.00 -32.77 -38.60
C LYS A 9 65.63 -31.36 -39.06
N PRO A 10 64.44 -31.18 -39.66
CA PRO A 10 64.04 -29.94 -40.32
C PRO A 10 63.47 -28.95 -39.28
N HIS A 11 64.32 -28.09 -38.72
CA HIS A 11 63.88 -27.07 -37.75
C HIS A 11 63.88 -25.67 -38.36
N HIS A 12 62.95 -25.43 -39.28
CA HIS A 12 62.57 -24.06 -39.65
C HIS A 12 61.08 -23.88 -39.98
N PRO A 13 60.42 -24.77 -40.76
CA PRO A 13 59.00 -24.57 -41.07
C PRO A 13 58.12 -24.81 -39.85
N LEU A 14 58.52 -25.72 -38.95
CA LEU A 14 57.75 -26.07 -37.76
C LEU A 14 57.69 -24.92 -36.74
N ARG A 15 58.78 -24.16 -36.57
CA ARG A 15 58.80 -22.99 -35.67
C ARG A 15 57.95 -21.84 -36.19
N SER A 16 58.01 -21.60 -37.51
CA SER A 16 57.14 -20.60 -38.15
C SER A 16 55.67 -21.00 -38.05
N LEU A 17 55.34 -22.29 -38.26
CA LEU A 17 53.99 -22.81 -38.08
C LEU A 17 53.50 -22.67 -36.62
N THR A 18 54.37 -22.95 -35.64
CA THR A 18 54.01 -22.76 -34.22
C THR A 18 53.72 -21.30 -33.88
N ILE A 19 54.49 -20.36 -34.43
CA ILE A 19 54.24 -18.93 -34.22
C ILE A 19 52.91 -18.52 -34.88
N LEU A 20 52.64 -18.99 -36.10
CA LEU A 20 51.39 -18.70 -36.80
C LEU A 20 50.16 -19.25 -36.04
N LEU A 21 50.27 -20.47 -35.51
CA LEU A 21 49.21 -21.09 -34.71
C LEU A 21 48.96 -20.34 -33.40
N ILE A 22 50.00 -19.84 -32.74
CA ILE A 22 49.87 -19.01 -31.54
C ILE A 22 49.16 -17.68 -31.86
N TRP A 23 49.49 -17.04 -32.98
CA TRP A 23 48.81 -15.82 -33.42
C TRP A 23 47.34 -16.06 -33.76
N ILE A 24 47.02 -17.15 -34.45
CA ILE A 24 45.63 -17.53 -34.76
C ILE A 24 44.85 -17.81 -33.48
N PHE A 25 45.45 -18.52 -32.51
CA PHE A 25 44.82 -18.79 -31.23
C PHE A 25 44.60 -17.50 -30.42
N ALA A 26 45.57 -16.59 -30.38
CA ALA A 26 45.42 -15.29 -29.72
C ALA A 26 44.31 -14.44 -30.36
N LEU A 27 44.22 -14.43 -31.70
CA LEU A 27 43.14 -13.75 -32.43
C LEU A 27 41.79 -14.40 -32.17
N TYR A 28 41.72 -15.74 -32.15
CA TYR A 28 40.49 -16.47 -31.82
C TYR A 28 40.01 -16.14 -30.41
N VAL A 29 40.91 -16.16 -29.42
CA VAL A 29 40.60 -15.77 -28.03
C VAL A 29 40.12 -14.32 -27.97
N ALA A 30 40.80 -13.38 -28.64
CA ALA A 30 40.36 -11.99 -28.71
C ALA A 30 38.96 -11.84 -29.32
N VAL A 31 38.66 -12.55 -30.41
CA VAL A 31 37.33 -12.55 -31.04
C VAL A 31 36.27 -13.17 -30.13
N THR A 32 36.58 -14.26 -29.41
CA THR A 32 35.64 -14.86 -28.44
C THR A 32 35.38 -13.95 -27.24
N ILE A 33 36.38 -13.20 -26.75
CA ILE A 33 36.20 -12.20 -25.70
C ILE A 33 35.31 -11.05 -26.19
N ILE A 34 35.57 -10.52 -27.40
CA ILE A 34 34.73 -9.48 -28.02
C ILE A 34 33.29 -9.97 -28.19
N ARG A 35 33.09 -11.20 -28.67
CA ARG A 35 31.75 -11.80 -28.87
C ARG A 35 31.03 -12.11 -27.54
N SER A 36 31.78 -12.50 -26.50
CA SER A 36 31.23 -12.70 -25.15
C SER A 36 30.82 -11.39 -24.47
N SER A 37 31.48 -10.28 -24.82
CA SER A 37 31.09 -8.94 -24.35
C SER A 37 29.75 -8.48 -24.95
N GLU A 38 29.33 -9.03 -26.09
CA GLU A 38 28.03 -8.76 -26.71
C GLU A 38 26.88 -9.69 -26.24
N THR A 39 27.14 -10.72 -25.41
CA THR A 39 26.11 -11.71 -25.02
C THR A 39 25.84 -11.88 -23.52
N ALA A 40 26.29 -10.95 -22.68
CA ALA A 40 25.87 -10.92 -21.27
C ALA A 40 25.63 -9.50 -20.76
N LYS A 41 24.45 -8.97 -21.10
CA LYS A 41 23.66 -8.07 -20.24
C LYS A 41 22.22 -7.99 -20.75
N THR A 42 21.53 -9.13 -20.77
CA THR A 42 20.07 -9.11 -20.52
C THR A 42 19.88 -9.01 -19.01
N THR A 43 20.31 -7.90 -18.44
CA THR A 43 19.60 -7.31 -17.30
C THR A 43 18.15 -7.14 -17.79
N PRO A 44 17.10 -7.43 -17.01
CA PRO A 44 15.79 -6.87 -17.35
C PRO A 44 16.01 -5.36 -17.39
N SER A 45 16.09 -4.82 -18.60
CA SER A 45 16.21 -3.40 -18.82
C SER A 45 14.95 -2.81 -18.25
N ARG A 46 15.02 -2.35 -16.99
CA ARG A 46 14.36 -1.12 -16.57
C ARG A 46 14.49 -0.20 -17.77
N PRO A 47 13.40 0.31 -18.36
CA PRO A 47 13.51 1.47 -19.22
C PRO A 47 14.09 2.56 -18.32
N SER A 48 15.41 2.69 -18.31
CA SER A 48 16.11 3.89 -17.84
C SER A 48 16.31 4.83 -19.02
N GLU A 49 15.42 4.77 -20.00
CA GLU A 49 15.02 5.99 -20.66
C GLU A 49 14.06 6.67 -19.67
N PHE A 50 14.60 7.55 -18.84
CA PHE A 50 13.83 8.75 -18.53
C PHE A 50 13.57 9.37 -19.90
N GLN A 51 12.47 8.97 -20.54
CA GLN A 51 11.90 9.77 -21.59
C GLN A 51 11.79 11.14 -20.98
N PHE A 52 12.57 12.08 -21.52
CA PHE A 52 12.31 13.49 -21.31
C PHE A 52 10.93 13.73 -21.90
N VAL A 53 9.91 13.53 -21.08
CA VAL A 53 8.58 14.02 -21.35
C VAL A 53 8.79 15.50 -21.56
N LYS A 54 8.60 15.95 -22.80
CA LYS A 54 8.59 17.36 -23.14
C LYS A 54 7.52 17.99 -22.26
N HIS A 55 7.92 18.65 -21.16
CA HIS A 55 7.04 19.22 -20.14
C HIS A 55 6.33 20.49 -20.66
N ASN A 56 5.68 20.39 -21.82
CA ASN A 56 4.84 21.42 -22.36
C ASN A 56 3.43 21.22 -21.78
N GLY A 57 3.23 21.66 -20.53
CA GLY A 57 1.93 21.61 -19.85
C GLY A 57 1.92 21.01 -18.44
N VAL A 58 2.95 21.25 -17.62
CA VAL A 58 2.88 20.88 -16.20
C VAL A 58 1.84 21.75 -15.50
N CYS A 59 0.89 21.13 -14.82
CA CYS A 59 -0.08 21.85 -14.00
C CYS A 59 0.63 22.57 -12.86
N LYS A 60 0.47 23.90 -12.79
CA LYS A 60 1.04 24.76 -11.74
C LYS A 60 -0.03 25.36 -10.82
N SER A 61 -1.25 24.84 -10.86
CA SER A 61 -2.27 25.25 -9.89
C SER A 61 -1.82 24.85 -8.49
N LEU A 62 -2.31 25.57 -7.47
CA LEU A 62 -1.96 25.29 -6.08
C LEU A 62 -2.34 23.85 -5.71
N GLU A 63 -3.50 23.38 -6.17
CA GLU A 63 -4.01 22.04 -5.94
C GLU A 63 -3.08 20.97 -6.53
N CYS A 64 -2.58 21.19 -7.76
CA CYS A 64 -1.63 20.30 -8.40
C CYS A 64 -0.30 20.25 -7.64
N ILE A 65 0.22 21.39 -7.19
CA ILE A 65 1.46 21.47 -6.43
C ILE A 65 1.32 20.74 -5.08
N LEU A 66 0.23 20.98 -4.34
CA LEU A 66 -0.04 20.32 -3.06
C LEU A 66 -0.22 18.80 -3.22
N LEU A 67 -0.96 18.36 -4.23
CA LEU A 67 -1.15 16.94 -4.51
C LEU A 67 0.16 16.26 -4.92
N ALA A 68 0.94 16.89 -5.80
CA ALA A 68 2.23 16.35 -6.22
C ALA A 68 3.19 16.21 -5.03
N HIS A 69 3.24 17.23 -4.16
CA HIS A 69 4.02 17.18 -2.92
C HIS A 69 3.56 16.03 -2.01
N GLN A 70 2.25 15.90 -1.76
CA GLN A 70 1.70 14.83 -0.94
C GLN A 70 2.02 13.43 -1.47
N LEU A 71 1.84 13.20 -2.78
CA LEU A 71 2.15 11.92 -3.41
C LEU A 71 3.66 11.62 -3.42
N HIS A 72 4.49 12.66 -3.58
CA HIS A 72 5.93 12.52 -3.54
C HIS A 72 6.42 12.01 -2.19
N ASN A 73 5.86 12.54 -1.10
CA ASN A 73 6.25 12.18 0.26
C ASN A 73 5.83 10.75 0.66
N TRP A 74 4.73 10.24 0.13
CA TRP A 74 4.26 8.89 0.46
C TRP A 74 5.04 7.78 -0.23
N ARG A 75 5.65 8.11 -1.38
CA ARG A 75 6.33 7.17 -2.26
C ARG A 75 7.71 6.80 -1.72
N ASP A 76 8.02 5.51 -1.71
CA ASP A 76 9.37 4.99 -1.48
C ASP A 76 10.06 4.69 -2.82
N VAL A 77 10.92 5.61 -3.28
CA VAL A 77 11.65 5.46 -4.54
C VAL A 77 12.73 4.38 -4.52
N SER A 78 13.04 3.81 -3.35
CA SER A 78 14.02 2.71 -3.24
C SER A 78 13.44 1.35 -3.65
N VAL A 79 12.12 1.25 -3.78
CA VAL A 79 11.41 0.01 -4.09
C VAL A 79 10.99 0.00 -5.56
N ASP A 80 11.27 -1.12 -6.25
CA ASP A 80 10.79 -1.34 -7.62
C ASP A 80 9.26 -1.52 -7.63
N PRO A 81 8.49 -0.64 -8.31
CA PRO A 81 7.04 -0.75 -8.38
C PRO A 81 6.57 -2.05 -9.05
N CYS A 82 7.39 -2.67 -9.91
CA CYS A 82 7.06 -3.96 -10.53
C CYS A 82 7.17 -5.14 -9.54
N GLN A 83 7.93 -4.99 -8.46
CA GLN A 83 8.10 -6.01 -7.42
C GLN A 83 7.14 -5.79 -6.25
N ASN A 84 6.97 -4.54 -5.81
CA ASN A 84 6.06 -4.21 -4.72
C ASN A 84 5.48 -2.81 -4.90
N PHE A 85 4.42 -2.72 -5.69
CA PHE A 85 3.75 -1.46 -5.98
C PHE A 85 3.25 -0.76 -4.71
N TYR A 86 2.69 -1.51 -3.75
CA TYR A 86 2.17 -0.94 -2.50
C TYR A 86 3.27 -0.21 -1.73
N LYS A 87 4.41 -0.86 -1.49
CA LYS A 87 5.53 -0.24 -0.79
C LYS A 87 6.16 0.87 -1.63
N ALA A 88 6.24 0.71 -2.95
CA ALA A 88 6.73 1.78 -3.81
C ALA A 88 5.88 3.05 -3.68
N VAL A 89 4.55 2.97 -3.59
CA VAL A 89 3.67 4.16 -3.54
C VAL A 89 3.28 4.64 -2.15
N CYS A 90 3.32 3.77 -1.13
CA CYS A 90 2.88 4.07 0.24
C CYS A 90 3.94 3.78 1.31
N GLY A 91 5.14 3.33 0.94
CA GLY A 91 6.17 2.88 1.88
C GLY A 91 6.60 3.93 2.91
N LYS A 92 6.38 5.22 2.60
CA LYS A 92 6.68 6.35 3.48
C LYS A 92 5.45 7.08 4.01
N TYR A 93 4.25 6.56 3.75
CA TYR A 93 2.99 7.21 4.12
C TYR A 93 2.92 7.60 5.61
N THR A 94 3.51 6.78 6.49
CA THR A 94 3.49 6.98 7.94
C THR A 94 4.63 7.87 8.47
N GLU A 95 5.66 8.18 7.67
CA GLU A 95 6.84 8.95 8.13
C GLU A 95 6.48 10.40 8.48
N ASP A 96 5.56 11.01 7.72
CA ASP A 96 5.20 12.43 7.84
C ASP A 96 3.91 12.68 8.65
N THR A 97 3.30 11.65 9.23
CA THR A 97 2.00 11.80 9.91
C THR A 97 2.07 11.40 11.38
N LEU A 98 1.97 12.39 12.27
CA LEU A 98 1.87 12.22 13.73
C LEU A 98 0.63 11.43 14.18
N VAL A 99 -0.31 11.17 13.26
CA VAL A 99 -1.57 10.48 13.53
C VAL A 99 -1.50 9.09 12.90
N GLU A 100 -1.64 8.05 13.73
CA GLU A 100 -1.72 6.65 13.30
C GLU A 100 -2.99 6.38 12.48
N GLY A 101 -2.95 5.37 11.60
CA GLY A 101 -4.10 4.91 10.83
C GLY A 101 -4.05 5.24 9.33
N SER A 102 -5.01 4.68 8.59
CA SER A 102 -5.10 4.84 7.14
C SER A 102 -5.51 6.26 6.74
N ARG A 103 -5.36 6.59 5.46
CA ARG A 103 -5.86 7.87 4.91
C ARG A 103 -7.37 8.03 5.09
N LEU A 104 -8.12 6.94 5.02
CA LEU A 104 -9.57 6.98 5.21
C LEU A 104 -9.91 7.32 6.66
N ASP A 105 -9.24 6.68 7.62
CA ASP A 105 -9.46 6.93 9.04
C ASP A 105 -9.21 8.41 9.39
N LYS A 106 -8.13 8.99 8.85
CA LYS A 106 -7.82 10.42 9.03
C LYS A 106 -8.92 11.32 8.49
N LYS A 107 -9.39 11.05 7.27
CA LYS A 107 -10.48 11.82 6.67
C LYS A 107 -11.80 11.67 7.43
N THR A 108 -12.10 10.45 7.87
CA THR A 108 -13.25 10.18 8.73
C THR A 108 -13.15 10.96 10.04
N GLY A 109 -11.98 11.01 10.68
CA GLY A 109 -11.74 11.81 11.88
C GLY A 109 -12.02 13.30 11.67
N ILE A 110 -11.56 13.87 10.55
CA ILE A 110 -11.85 15.27 10.18
C ILE A 110 -13.36 15.49 10.03
N VAL A 111 -14.06 14.60 9.30
CA VAL A 111 -15.51 14.70 9.09
C VAL A 111 -16.27 14.58 10.41
N VAL A 112 -15.87 13.67 11.29
CA VAL A 112 -16.47 13.50 12.62
C VAL A 112 -16.30 14.77 13.45
N GLN A 113 -15.12 15.40 13.40
CA GLN A 113 -14.86 16.65 14.13
C GLN A 113 -15.73 17.81 13.59
N LEU A 114 -15.83 17.95 12.27
CA LEU A 114 -16.69 18.96 11.65
C LEU A 114 -18.17 18.72 11.99
N LEU A 115 -18.62 17.46 11.98
CA LEU A 115 -19.98 17.10 12.34
C LEU A 115 -20.26 17.41 13.81
N LYS A 116 -19.31 17.12 14.70
CA LYS A 116 -19.42 17.45 16.12
C LYS A 116 -19.59 18.96 16.32
N GLU A 117 -18.73 19.76 15.69
CA GLU A 117 -18.80 21.22 15.75
C GLU A 117 -20.16 21.73 15.25
N PHE A 118 -20.64 21.21 14.13
CA PHE A 118 -21.96 21.54 13.59
C PHE A 118 -23.11 21.22 14.57
N LEU A 119 -23.03 20.09 15.28
CA LEU A 119 -24.06 19.64 16.22
C LEU A 119 -24.03 20.40 17.57
N GLU A 120 -22.85 20.88 17.98
CA GLU A 120 -22.65 21.66 19.20
C GLU A 120 -22.96 23.15 18.99
N THR A 121 -22.78 23.65 17.77
CA THR A 121 -23.04 25.06 17.44
C THR A 121 -24.53 25.41 17.64
N PRO A 122 -24.85 26.43 18.46
CA PRO A 122 -26.22 26.90 18.60
C PRO A 122 -26.72 27.53 17.30
N SER A 123 -27.58 26.82 16.58
CA SER A 123 -28.27 27.33 15.39
C SER A 123 -29.66 26.74 15.23
N THR A 124 -30.56 27.52 14.64
CA THR A 124 -31.93 27.11 14.34
C THR A 124 -31.92 26.00 13.28
N PRO A 125 -32.47 24.80 13.58
CA PRO A 125 -32.47 23.72 12.61
C PRO A 125 -33.26 24.09 11.36
N THR A 126 -32.66 23.88 10.19
CA THR A 126 -33.24 24.22 8.89
C THR A 126 -34.21 23.16 8.36
N SER A 127 -34.11 21.93 8.86
CA SER A 127 -34.93 20.79 8.43
C SER A 127 -35.36 19.89 9.59
N LYS A 128 -36.35 19.02 9.33
CA LYS A 128 -36.76 17.97 10.28
C LYS A 128 -35.60 17.02 10.61
N SER A 129 -34.82 16.64 9.59
CA SER A 129 -33.66 15.76 9.75
C SER A 129 -32.57 16.39 10.60
N GLU A 130 -32.24 17.67 10.37
CA GLU A 130 -31.25 18.37 11.20
C GLU A 130 -31.71 18.48 12.66
N ARG A 131 -33.00 18.76 12.89
CA ARG A 131 -33.59 18.79 14.22
C ARG A 131 -33.50 17.44 14.93
N ALA A 132 -33.79 16.36 14.21
CA ALA A 132 -33.67 15.00 14.75
C ALA A 132 -32.21 14.68 15.11
N MET A 133 -31.26 15.00 14.21
CA MET A 133 -29.83 14.76 14.43
C MET A 133 -29.30 15.53 15.64
N LYS A 134 -29.62 16.83 15.77
CA LYS A 134 -29.26 17.64 16.94
C LYS A 134 -29.90 17.14 18.23
N THR A 135 -31.17 16.72 18.17
CA THR A 135 -31.87 16.14 19.33
C THR A 135 -31.20 14.85 19.78
N PHE A 136 -30.90 13.95 18.84
CA PHE A 136 -30.24 12.68 19.12
C PHE A 136 -28.84 12.89 19.71
N TYR A 137 -28.05 13.80 19.13
CA TYR A 137 -26.74 14.17 19.66
C TYR A 137 -26.83 14.66 21.11
N LYS A 138 -27.78 15.54 21.42
CA LYS A 138 -27.99 16.03 22.81
C LYS A 138 -28.36 14.91 23.78
N ILE A 139 -29.17 13.94 23.36
CA ILE A 139 -29.50 12.76 24.18
C ILE A 139 -28.24 11.96 24.47
N CYS A 140 -27.43 11.69 23.44
CA CYS A 140 -26.16 10.97 23.58
C CYS A 140 -25.17 11.71 24.52
N GLN A 141 -25.04 13.03 24.38
CA GLN A 141 -24.17 13.82 25.25
C GLN A 141 -24.63 13.83 26.70
N ARG A 142 -25.95 13.89 26.97
CA ARG A 142 -26.48 13.74 28.34
C ARG A 142 -26.19 12.37 28.93
N ALA A 143 -26.31 11.29 28.13
CA ALA A 143 -26.01 9.95 28.59
C ALA A 143 -24.55 9.81 29.07
N LYS A 144 -23.60 10.52 28.43
CA LYS A 144 -22.19 10.55 28.86
C LYS A 144 -21.94 11.29 30.18
N THR A 145 -22.89 12.12 30.63
CA THR A 145 -22.78 12.86 31.90
C THR A 145 -23.39 12.12 33.08
N LEU A 146 -24.11 11.02 32.82
CA LEU A 146 -24.63 10.16 33.87
C LEU A 146 -23.49 9.43 34.56
N ASN A 147 -23.63 9.18 35.86
CA ASN A 147 -22.74 8.25 36.55
C ASN A 147 -23.06 6.80 36.13
N ASP A 148 -22.10 5.90 36.31
CA ASP A 148 -22.22 4.51 35.89
C ASP A 148 -23.47 3.81 36.45
N THR A 149 -23.83 4.10 37.70
CA THR A 149 -25.00 3.45 38.34
C THR A 149 -26.30 3.88 37.68
N GLU A 150 -26.46 5.18 37.45
CA GLU A 150 -27.63 5.75 36.81
C GLU A 150 -27.74 5.31 35.34
N TYR A 151 -26.62 5.33 34.61
CA TYR A 151 -26.56 4.83 33.23
C TYR A 151 -27.00 3.36 33.15
N GLU A 152 -26.47 2.50 34.04
CA GLU A 152 -26.82 1.08 34.09
C GLU A 152 -28.25 0.81 34.51
N GLN A 153 -28.82 1.61 35.41
CA GLN A 153 -30.23 1.51 35.79
C GLN A 153 -31.14 1.87 34.60
N GLN A 154 -30.89 3.00 33.94
CA GLN A 154 -31.66 3.41 32.76
C GLN A 154 -31.54 2.40 31.63
N ARG A 155 -30.33 1.91 31.37
CA ARG A 155 -30.04 0.89 30.36
C ARG A 155 -30.80 -0.41 30.66
N ARG A 156 -30.70 -0.95 31.88
CA ARG A 156 -31.41 -2.18 32.26
C ARG A 156 -32.93 -2.03 32.12
N LYS A 157 -33.48 -0.88 32.54
CA LYS A 157 -34.91 -0.61 32.39
C LYS A 157 -35.32 -0.62 30.92
N ALA A 158 -34.64 0.15 30.08
CA ALA A 158 -34.95 0.22 28.64
C ALA A 158 -34.81 -1.15 27.95
N TRP A 159 -33.76 -1.91 28.28
CA TRP A 159 -33.58 -3.28 27.76
C TRP A 159 -34.68 -4.22 28.25
N SER A 160 -35.08 -4.15 29.51
CA SER A 160 -36.16 -4.99 30.04
C SER A 160 -37.49 -4.71 29.35
N GLU A 161 -37.83 -3.44 29.10
CA GLU A 161 -39.04 -3.05 28.36
C GLU A 161 -38.98 -3.52 26.90
N LEU A 162 -37.82 -3.43 26.26
CA LEU A 162 -37.62 -3.91 24.90
C LEU A 162 -37.73 -5.44 24.81
N LEU A 163 -37.15 -6.18 25.75
CA LEU A 163 -37.21 -7.65 25.80
C LEU A 163 -38.63 -8.17 26.06
N LEU A 164 -39.49 -7.39 26.72
CA LEU A 164 -40.91 -7.73 26.86
C LEU A 164 -41.68 -7.53 25.54
N LYS A 165 -41.18 -6.69 24.63
CA LYS A 165 -41.82 -6.36 23.36
C LYS A 165 -41.32 -7.23 22.20
N ILE A 166 -40.02 -7.50 22.16
CA ILE A 166 -39.44 -8.47 21.23
C ILE A 166 -39.87 -9.86 21.71
N SER A 167 -40.34 -10.70 20.78
CA SER A 167 -40.86 -12.05 21.06
C SER A 167 -40.10 -12.76 22.20
N PRO A 168 -40.82 -13.50 23.09
CA PRO A 168 -40.23 -14.18 24.22
C PRO A 168 -38.93 -14.90 23.84
N ILE A 169 -37.81 -14.54 24.48
CA ILE A 169 -36.51 -15.19 24.25
C ILE A 169 -36.35 -16.27 25.32
N PRO A 170 -36.03 -17.53 24.97
CA PRO A 170 -35.94 -18.64 25.93
C PRO A 170 -34.92 -18.40 27.05
N MET A 171 -33.89 -17.60 26.80
CA MET A 171 -32.88 -17.23 27.80
C MET A 171 -33.44 -16.35 28.94
N PHE A 172 -34.57 -15.67 28.73
CA PHE A 172 -35.13 -14.70 29.67
C PHE A 172 -36.56 -15.02 30.13
N ASN A 173 -37.17 -16.08 29.58
CA ASN A 173 -38.50 -16.53 29.95
C ASN A 173 -38.50 -18.04 30.20
N ASN A 174 -38.63 -18.44 31.47
CA ASN A 174 -38.65 -19.85 31.87
C ASN A 174 -39.91 -20.61 31.38
N ASN A 175 -40.97 -19.88 31.02
CA ASN A 175 -42.21 -20.44 30.50
C ASN A 175 -42.30 -20.35 28.97
N TRP A 176 -41.17 -20.04 28.32
CA TRP A 176 -41.08 -19.98 26.88
C TRP A 176 -41.37 -21.34 26.24
N ASN A 177 -42.14 -21.34 25.15
CA ASN A 177 -42.31 -22.48 24.27
C ASN A 177 -41.86 -22.13 22.84
N GLU A 178 -41.60 -23.15 22.02
CA GLU A 178 -41.15 -22.96 20.63
C GLU A 178 -42.13 -22.16 19.77
N SER A 179 -43.44 -22.28 20.01
CA SER A 179 -44.46 -21.51 19.30
C SER A 179 -44.54 -20.02 19.68
N ASP A 180 -43.91 -19.61 20.78
CA ASP A 180 -43.83 -18.20 21.19
C ASP A 180 -42.81 -17.42 20.35
N PHE A 181 -41.93 -18.13 19.62
CA PHE A 181 -40.91 -17.53 18.77
C PHE A 181 -41.47 -17.19 17.39
N ASP A 182 -41.60 -15.89 17.13
CA ASP A 182 -42.04 -15.37 15.83
C ASP A 182 -41.13 -14.22 15.38
N LEU A 183 -40.33 -14.49 14.33
CA LEU A 183 -39.45 -13.50 13.71
C LEU A 183 -40.21 -12.52 12.80
N ASN A 184 -41.46 -12.83 12.43
CA ASN A 184 -42.27 -12.01 11.52
C ASN A 184 -43.28 -11.13 12.27
N GLY A 185 -43.45 -11.33 13.59
CA GLY A 185 -44.35 -10.55 14.45
C GLY A 185 -43.77 -9.23 14.98
N LEU A 186 -42.62 -8.79 14.46
CA LEU A 186 -41.91 -7.56 14.83
C LEU A 186 -42.32 -6.34 14.00
#